data_AF-A0A9X0B3S9-F1
#
_entry.id   AF-A0A9X0B3S9-F1
#
_cell.length_a   1.000
_cell.length_b   1.000
_cell.length_c   1.000
_cell.angle_alpha   90.00
_cell.angle_beta   90.00
_cell.angle_gamma   90.00
#
_symmetry.space_group_name_H-M   'P 1'
#
loop_
_entity.id
_entity.type
_entity.pdbx_description
1 polymer ?
#
loop_
_entity_poly.entity_id
_entity_poly.type
_entity_poly.pdbx_seq_one_letter_code
_entity_poly.pdbx_strand_id
1 'polypeptide(L)'
;MEDEIRNRHEMKLLAQEGKPSITNYTYNPTNFTLPAYLQVPMELNLAQSNLHQAAYNAIRGMKEIMHFRDYRFSFLCPQTPKSDWTIHCMSMQRLREWQKYTYPPPPTNPGLVRNDFTLAPRPRLPKEAICIRLDSKYYGRFVSSYVNFLDDFFHGAWTEYMKWKHEVESLAAHVLSEFVYHEWRYWWDTEFCINMRKWEGCCALLPMPLWEDVIDELYLMIVDRVEEPDQIASSLWRIGGRYGQESLVKIESRSGASLFMGLDVVNDVDTEVNVYLAPDASHPTRGVDEGDEEIHVCLDVRTIDFALRV
;
A
#
# COMPACT_ATOMS: atom_id res chain seq x y z
N MET A 1 -25.52 12.87 5.62
CA MET A 1 -24.07 13.06 5.76
C MET A 1 -23.44 11.82 6.39
N GLU A 2 -23.79 11.45 7.63
CA GLU A 2 -23.31 10.19 8.23
C GLU A 2 -23.62 8.96 7.36
N ASP A 3 -24.86 8.80 6.93
CA ASP A 3 -25.27 7.68 6.06
C ASP A 3 -24.52 7.65 4.72
N GLU A 4 -24.14 8.82 4.20
CA GLU A 4 -23.38 8.94 2.96
C GLU A 4 -21.92 8.51 3.15
N ILE A 5 -21.28 8.99 4.23
CA ILE A 5 -19.92 8.57 4.61
C ILE A 5 -19.89 7.06 4.89
N ARG A 6 -20.88 6.56 5.64
CA ARG A 6 -21.03 5.15 5.96
C ARG A 6 -21.19 4.31 4.69
N ASN A 7 -22.08 4.70 3.77
CA ASN A 7 -22.27 4.00 2.50
C ASN A 7 -21.00 4.04 1.63
N ARG A 8 -20.29 5.18 1.52
CA ARG A 8 -19.00 5.25 0.81
C ARG A 8 -17.95 4.33 1.44
N HIS A 9 -17.86 4.31 2.76
CA HIS A 9 -16.92 3.44 3.47
C HIS A 9 -17.27 1.96 3.31
N GLU A 10 -18.55 1.60 3.43
CA GLU A 10 -19.05 0.25 3.19
C GLU A 10 -18.77 -0.21 1.77
N MET A 11 -19.01 0.61 0.76
CA MET A 11 -18.67 0.29 -0.63
C MET A 11 -17.16 0.09 -0.83
N LYS A 12 -16.31 0.85 -0.14
CA LYS A 12 -14.85 0.65 -0.14
C LYS A 12 -14.44 -0.63 0.58
N LEU A 13 -15.08 -0.95 1.69
CA LEU A 13 -14.85 -2.20 2.41
C LEU A 13 -15.30 -3.39 1.58
N LEU A 14 -16.49 -3.37 0.97
CA LEU A 14 -16.98 -4.40 0.05
C LEU A 14 -16.05 -4.57 -1.16
N ALA A 15 -15.49 -3.48 -1.70
CA ALA A 15 -14.49 -3.53 -2.76
C ALA A 15 -13.13 -4.10 -2.29
N GLN A 16 -12.91 -4.22 -0.98
CA GLN A 16 -11.75 -4.84 -0.35
C GLN A 16 -12.06 -6.22 0.24
N GLU A 17 -13.34 -6.57 0.43
CA GLU A 17 -13.77 -7.88 0.87
C GLU A 17 -13.35 -8.94 -0.16
N GLY A 18 -12.67 -9.98 0.32
CA GLY A 18 -12.09 -11.03 -0.52
C GLY A 18 -10.74 -10.68 -1.15
N LYS A 19 -10.23 -9.44 -1.05
CA LYS A 19 -8.86 -9.13 -1.47
C LYS A 19 -7.87 -9.66 -0.43
N PRO A 20 -6.81 -10.38 -0.85
CA PRO A 20 -5.78 -10.82 0.08
C PRO A 20 -5.10 -9.61 0.72
N SER A 21 -4.99 -9.62 2.05
CA SER A 21 -4.14 -8.67 2.77
C SER A 21 -2.76 -9.28 2.96
N ILE A 22 -1.71 -8.54 2.62
CA ILE A 22 -0.34 -9.01 2.84
C ILE A 22 -0.02 -9.23 4.32
N THR A 23 -0.69 -8.52 5.23
CA THR A 23 -0.50 -8.72 6.68
C THR A 23 -1.02 -10.08 7.15
N ASN A 24 -2.05 -10.62 6.48
CA ASN A 24 -2.62 -11.95 6.75
C ASN A 24 -1.96 -13.06 5.92
N TYR A 25 -1.21 -12.71 4.87
CA TYR A 25 -0.52 -13.68 4.03
C TYR A 25 0.55 -14.43 4.85
N THR A 26 0.38 -15.74 4.92
CA THR A 26 1.35 -16.65 5.54
C THR A 26 2.30 -17.13 4.45
N TYR A 27 3.56 -16.73 4.58
CA TYR A 27 4.60 -17.15 3.67
C TYR A 27 4.85 -18.65 3.83
N ASN A 28 4.83 -19.37 2.71
CA ASN A 28 5.15 -20.78 2.66
C ASN A 28 6.33 -21.00 1.70
N PRO A 29 7.51 -21.42 2.19
CA PRO A 29 8.68 -21.65 1.34
C PRO A 29 8.47 -22.76 0.31
N THR A 30 7.58 -23.72 0.57
CA THR A 30 7.32 -24.82 -0.38
C THR A 30 6.62 -24.34 -1.65
N ASN A 31 6.03 -23.14 -1.64
CA ASN A 31 5.42 -22.56 -2.85
C ASN A 31 6.48 -22.08 -3.86
N PHE A 32 7.75 -22.03 -3.46
CA PHE A 32 8.88 -21.59 -4.29
C PHE A 32 9.82 -22.74 -4.67
N THR A 33 9.58 -23.95 -4.15
CA THR A 33 10.40 -25.12 -4.44
C THR A 33 9.94 -25.78 -5.73
N LEU A 34 10.89 -26.16 -6.58
CA LEU A 34 10.61 -26.98 -7.75
C LEU A 34 10.11 -28.37 -7.31
N PRO A 35 9.09 -28.94 -7.99
CA PRO A 35 8.65 -30.30 -7.77
C PRO A 35 9.78 -31.32 -7.97
N ALA A 36 9.80 -32.35 -7.15
CA ALA A 36 10.83 -33.40 -7.19
C ALA A 36 10.87 -34.19 -8.52
N TYR A 37 9.78 -34.18 -9.29
CA TYR A 37 9.73 -34.82 -10.60
C TYR A 37 10.43 -34.01 -11.70
N LEU A 38 10.63 -32.69 -11.52
CA LEU A 38 11.36 -31.87 -12.47
C LEU A 38 12.87 -32.01 -12.25
N GLN A 39 13.53 -32.73 -13.13
CA GLN A 39 14.99 -32.78 -13.17
C GLN A 39 15.54 -31.55 -13.89
N VAL A 40 15.83 -30.50 -13.11
CA VAL A 40 16.36 -29.23 -13.64
C VAL A 40 17.88 -29.15 -13.52
N PRO A 41 18.57 -28.44 -14.44
CA PRO A 41 19.98 -28.09 -14.30
C PRO A 41 20.25 -27.25 -13.05
N MET A 42 21.50 -27.30 -12.57
CA MET A 42 21.94 -26.58 -11.36
C MET A 42 21.73 -25.07 -11.49
N GLU A 43 21.94 -24.53 -12.68
CA GLU A 43 21.79 -23.10 -13.00
C GLU A 43 20.35 -22.63 -12.77
N LEU A 44 19.37 -23.43 -13.22
CA LEU A 44 17.94 -23.12 -13.02
C LEU A 44 17.54 -23.24 -11.55
N ASN A 45 18.09 -24.21 -10.84
CA ASN A 45 17.84 -24.37 -9.40
C ASN A 45 18.42 -23.20 -8.58
N LEU A 46 19.60 -22.71 -8.94
CA LEU A 46 20.19 -21.51 -8.34
C LEU A 46 19.35 -20.26 -8.63
N ALA A 47 18.91 -20.07 -9.87
CA ALA A 47 18.03 -18.98 -10.25
C ALA A 47 16.69 -19.02 -9.49
N GLN A 48 16.09 -20.22 -9.33
CA GLN A 48 14.90 -20.42 -8.52
C GLN A 48 15.13 -20.06 -7.04
N SER A 49 16.30 -20.39 -6.49
CA SER A 49 16.67 -20.04 -5.12
C SER A 49 16.81 -18.53 -4.94
N ASN A 50 17.35 -17.82 -5.94
CA ASN A 50 17.43 -16.36 -5.92
C ASN A 50 16.04 -15.72 -6.05
N LEU A 51 15.19 -16.24 -6.93
CA LEU A 51 13.78 -15.82 -7.03
C LEU A 51 13.05 -15.99 -5.70
N HIS A 52 13.26 -17.12 -5.03
CA HIS A 52 12.69 -17.38 -3.71
C HIS A 52 13.15 -16.33 -2.67
N GLN A 53 14.44 -16.02 -2.62
CA GLN A 53 14.98 -15.01 -1.70
C GLN A 53 14.45 -13.61 -2.03
N ALA A 54 14.39 -13.24 -3.30
CA ALA A 54 13.86 -11.95 -3.74
C ALA A 54 12.37 -11.80 -3.40
N ALA A 55 11.58 -12.86 -3.60
CA ALA A 55 10.17 -12.88 -3.22
C ALA A 55 9.99 -12.73 -1.70
N TYR A 56 10.81 -13.42 -0.88
CA TYR A 56 10.78 -13.25 0.57
C TYR A 56 11.05 -11.80 0.98
N ASN A 57 12.07 -11.17 0.38
CA ASN A 57 12.40 -9.77 0.64
C ASN A 57 11.24 -8.84 0.23
N ALA A 58 10.63 -9.06 -0.93
CA ALA A 58 9.48 -8.29 -1.40
C ALA A 58 8.28 -8.43 -0.45
N ILE A 59 7.91 -9.66 -0.07
CA ILE A 59 6.81 -9.93 0.86
C ILE A 59 7.06 -9.26 2.22
N ARG A 60 8.29 -9.33 2.74
CA ARG A 60 8.66 -8.66 3.99
C ARG A 60 8.53 -7.15 3.86
N GLY A 61 9.06 -6.55 2.78
CA GLY A 61 8.96 -5.11 2.51
C GLY A 61 7.51 -4.63 2.45
N MET A 62 6.62 -5.38 1.78
CA MET A 62 5.19 -5.06 1.75
C MET A 62 4.56 -5.08 3.15
N LYS A 63 4.92 -6.05 3.99
CA LYS A 63 4.42 -6.10 5.38
C LYS A 63 4.92 -4.90 6.19
N GLU A 64 6.18 -4.54 6.04
CA GLU A 64 6.77 -3.36 6.70
C GLU A 64 6.07 -2.07 6.26
N ILE A 65 5.80 -1.90 4.96
CA ILE A 65 5.04 -0.77 4.41
C ILE A 65 3.63 -0.73 5.01
N MET A 66 2.93 -1.85 5.07
CA MET A 66 1.59 -1.89 5.67
C MET A 66 1.60 -1.54 7.15
N HIS A 67 2.56 -2.08 7.90
CA HIS A 67 2.73 -1.69 9.30
C HIS A 67 3.05 -0.20 9.45
N PHE A 68 3.85 0.38 8.56
CA PHE A 68 4.13 1.80 8.57
C PHE A 68 2.87 2.64 8.26
N ARG A 69 2.07 2.23 7.27
CA ARG A 69 0.75 2.82 6.97
C ARG A 69 -0.20 2.74 8.17
N ASP A 70 -0.13 1.69 8.97
CA ASP A 70 -0.93 1.56 10.18
C ASP A 70 -0.56 2.60 11.24
N TYR A 71 0.60 3.26 11.19
CA TYR A 71 0.88 4.38 12.10
C TYR A 71 0.26 5.71 11.67
N ARG A 72 -0.40 5.79 10.50
CA ARG A 72 -0.96 7.04 9.94
C ARG A 72 -1.74 7.91 10.94
N PHE A 73 -2.54 7.28 11.80
CA PHE A 73 -3.33 8.01 12.79
C PHE A 73 -2.46 8.69 13.86
N SER A 74 -1.33 8.10 14.25
CA SER A 74 -0.37 8.73 15.17
C SER A 74 0.33 9.94 14.57
N PHE A 75 0.38 10.03 13.24
CA PHE A 75 0.94 11.17 12.49
C PHE A 75 -0.10 12.22 12.11
N LEU A 76 -1.33 12.12 12.62
CA LEU A 76 -2.30 13.22 12.56
C LEU A 76 -1.99 14.32 13.57
N CYS A 77 -1.23 14.03 14.63
CA CYS A 77 -0.89 14.99 15.68
C CYS A 77 0.62 15.27 15.67
N PRO A 78 1.04 16.55 15.80
CA PRO A 78 2.45 16.89 15.99
C PRO A 78 3.01 16.26 17.26
N GLN A 79 4.28 15.83 17.22
CA GLN A 79 4.97 15.23 18.38
C GLN A 79 5.29 16.23 19.50
N THR A 80 5.16 17.52 19.22
CA THR A 80 5.46 18.61 20.17
C THR A 80 4.21 19.46 20.40
N PRO A 81 3.78 19.67 21.66
CA PRO A 81 4.36 19.12 22.89
C PRO A 81 4.06 17.63 23.06
N LYS A 82 5.00 16.89 23.66
CA LYS A 82 4.94 15.41 23.78
C LYS A 82 3.74 14.90 24.58
N SER A 83 3.26 15.70 25.54
CA SER A 83 2.05 15.39 26.31
C SER A 83 0.85 15.17 25.39
N ASP A 84 0.68 16.06 24.42
CA ASP A 84 -0.49 16.11 23.55
C ASP A 84 -0.46 14.97 22.53
N TRP A 85 0.71 14.70 21.98
CA TRP A 85 0.94 13.54 21.13
C TRP A 85 0.69 12.22 21.87
N THR A 86 1.16 12.09 23.11
CA THR A 86 0.95 10.88 23.92
C THR A 86 -0.54 10.64 24.17
N ILE A 87 -1.27 11.69 24.57
CA ILE A 87 -2.72 11.64 24.79
C ILE A 87 -3.45 11.26 23.48
N HIS A 88 -3.03 11.83 22.36
CA HIS A 88 -3.59 11.50 21.04
C HIS A 88 -3.36 10.02 20.66
N CYS A 89 -2.12 9.52 20.77
CA CYS A 89 -1.79 8.14 20.48
C CYS A 89 -2.57 7.17 21.39
N MET A 90 -2.71 7.46 22.68
CA MET A 90 -3.54 6.67 23.58
C MET A 90 -5.01 6.66 23.18
N SER A 91 -5.53 7.80 22.69
CA SER A 91 -6.90 7.90 22.18
C SER A 91 -7.08 7.06 20.91
N MET A 92 -6.14 7.11 19.96
CA MET A 92 -6.16 6.28 18.75
C MET A 92 -6.08 4.79 19.09
N GLN A 93 -5.23 4.42 20.05
CA GLN A 93 -5.12 3.05 20.52
C GLN A 93 -6.46 2.57 21.13
N ARG A 94 -7.07 3.35 22.03
CA ARG A 94 -8.38 3.03 22.63
C ARG A 94 -9.45 2.84 21.56
N LEU A 95 -9.50 3.71 20.55
CA LEU A 95 -10.45 3.59 19.45
C LEU A 95 -10.22 2.28 18.68
N ARG A 96 -9.00 1.95 18.30
CA ARG A 96 -8.68 0.71 17.55
C ARG A 96 -8.96 -0.55 18.34
N GLU A 97 -8.66 -0.53 19.63
CA GLU A 97 -8.71 -1.70 20.49
C GLU A 97 -10.02 -1.81 21.28
N TRP A 98 -10.98 -0.91 21.06
CA TRP A 98 -12.31 -0.94 21.68
C TRP A 98 -12.96 -2.32 21.56
N GLN A 99 -12.84 -2.98 20.40
CA GLN A 99 -13.37 -4.32 20.19
C GLN A 99 -12.64 -5.42 20.99
N LYS A 100 -11.40 -5.18 21.43
CA LYS A 100 -10.55 -6.14 22.16
C LYS A 100 -10.67 -6.03 23.68
N TYR A 101 -10.89 -4.82 24.22
CA TYR A 101 -10.80 -4.56 25.67
C TYR A 101 -12.07 -4.80 26.48
N THR A 102 -13.17 -5.17 25.84
CA THR A 102 -14.47 -5.18 26.54
C THR A 102 -14.77 -6.50 27.27
N TYR A 103 -13.94 -7.54 27.11
CA TYR A 103 -14.07 -8.80 27.86
C TYR A 103 -12.70 -9.43 28.18
N PRO A 104 -12.40 -9.78 29.45
CA PRO A 104 -11.28 -10.66 29.73
C PRO A 104 -11.55 -12.05 29.11
N PRO A 105 -10.52 -12.73 28.56
CA PRO A 105 -10.68 -14.12 28.17
C PRO A 105 -11.09 -14.95 29.40
N PRO A 106 -12.12 -15.82 29.30
CA PRO A 106 -12.46 -16.69 30.41
C PRO A 106 -11.23 -17.55 30.78
N PRO A 107 -10.92 -17.75 32.07
CA PRO A 107 -9.67 -18.33 32.53
C PRO A 107 -9.45 -19.83 32.21
N THR A 108 -10.34 -20.47 31.44
CA THR A 108 -10.40 -21.95 31.42
C THR A 108 -10.45 -22.65 30.07
N ASN A 109 -10.41 -22.00 28.90
CA ASN A 109 -10.36 -22.76 27.62
C ASN A 109 -9.65 -22.00 26.48
N PRO A 110 -8.44 -22.42 26.06
CA PRO A 110 -7.70 -21.79 24.95
C PRO A 110 -8.23 -22.10 23.54
N GLY A 111 -9.43 -22.67 23.40
CA GLY A 111 -9.97 -23.16 22.12
C GLY A 111 -11.34 -22.63 21.69
N LEU A 112 -12.00 -21.78 22.50
CA LEU A 112 -13.31 -21.21 22.16
C LEU A 112 -13.15 -19.75 21.72
N VAL A 113 -13.00 -19.56 20.41
CA VAL A 113 -13.03 -18.25 19.78
C VAL A 113 -14.47 -17.70 19.84
N ARG A 114 -14.59 -16.56 20.55
CA ARG A 114 -15.49 -15.42 20.32
C ARG A 114 -16.86 -15.75 19.73
N ASN A 115 -17.86 -15.87 20.60
CA ASN A 115 -19.18 -15.32 20.33
C ASN A 115 -19.66 -14.62 21.60
N ASP A 116 -20.00 -13.35 21.47
CA ASP A 116 -20.44 -12.45 22.53
C ASP A 116 -21.69 -13.01 23.22
N PHE A 117 -21.58 -13.45 24.48
CA PHE A 117 -22.72 -13.94 25.28
C PHE A 117 -23.26 -12.88 26.25
N THR A 118 -23.30 -11.61 25.84
CA THR A 118 -24.28 -10.69 26.40
C THR A 118 -25.07 -10.07 25.24
N LEU A 119 -26.40 -10.15 25.31
CA LEU A 119 -27.31 -9.47 24.37
C LEU A 119 -27.29 -7.94 24.55
N ALA A 120 -26.44 -7.43 25.44
CA ALA A 120 -26.31 -6.00 25.70
C ALA A 120 -25.40 -5.37 24.64
N PRO A 121 -25.77 -4.19 24.11
CA PRO A 121 -24.86 -3.41 23.29
C PRO A 121 -23.53 -3.20 24.00
N ARG A 122 -22.41 -3.30 23.27
CA ARG A 122 -21.08 -3.08 23.86
C ARG A 122 -20.99 -1.64 24.39
N PRO A 123 -20.48 -1.42 25.62
CA PRO A 123 -20.32 -0.08 26.15
C PRO A 123 -19.40 0.75 25.26
N ARG A 124 -19.86 1.95 24.89
CA ARG A 124 -19.05 2.92 24.15
C ARG A 124 -18.02 3.55 25.08
N LEU A 125 -17.00 4.18 24.50
CA LEU A 125 -15.95 4.88 25.23
C LEU A 125 -16.51 6.22 25.74
N PRO A 126 -16.23 6.62 27.00
CA PRO A 126 -16.56 7.96 27.48
C PRO A 126 -15.88 9.01 26.62
N LYS A 127 -16.55 10.12 26.33
CA LYS A 127 -16.00 11.21 25.50
C LYS A 127 -14.72 11.80 26.12
N GLU A 128 -14.63 11.86 27.44
CA GLU A 128 -13.47 12.39 28.18
C GLU A 128 -12.23 11.50 28.03
N ALA A 129 -12.41 10.23 27.64
CA ALA A 129 -11.32 9.30 27.40
C ALA A 129 -10.68 9.46 26.01
N ILE A 130 -11.27 10.29 25.13
CA ILE A 130 -10.83 10.51 23.76
C ILE A 130 -10.43 11.96 23.55
N CYS A 131 -9.18 12.18 23.15
CA CYS A 131 -8.67 13.49 22.79
C CYS A 131 -7.91 13.39 21.46
N ILE A 132 -8.44 14.06 20.44
CA ILE A 132 -7.95 13.98 19.06
C ILE A 132 -7.44 15.35 18.67
N ARG A 133 -6.26 15.38 18.06
CA ARG A 133 -5.67 16.57 17.45
C ARG A 133 -5.29 16.24 16.03
N LEU A 134 -5.56 17.18 15.14
CA LEU A 134 -5.30 17.04 13.72
C LEU A 134 -4.41 18.20 13.25
N ASP A 135 -3.38 17.88 12.50
CA ASP A 135 -2.50 18.79 11.78
C ASP A 135 -2.22 18.18 10.40
N SER A 136 -2.83 18.77 9.38
CA SER A 136 -2.69 18.32 7.99
C SER A 136 -1.26 18.49 7.47
N LYS A 137 -0.52 19.52 7.92
CA LYS A 137 0.86 19.75 7.51
C LYS A 137 1.78 18.70 8.09
N TYR A 138 1.56 18.33 9.35
CA TYR A 138 2.32 17.26 9.99
C TYR A 138 2.04 15.90 9.32
N TYR A 139 0.77 15.62 9.02
CA TYR A 139 0.38 14.44 8.25
C TYR A 139 0.99 14.42 6.85
N GLY A 140 1.02 15.56 6.15
CA GLY A 140 1.65 15.68 4.83
C GLY A 140 3.12 15.28 4.83
N ARG A 141 3.89 15.62 5.88
CA ARG A 141 5.29 15.17 6.03
C ARG A 141 5.39 13.65 6.16
N PHE A 142 4.49 13.04 6.94
CA PHE A 142 4.42 11.59 7.04
C PHE A 142 4.11 10.95 5.70
N VAL A 143 3.15 11.50 4.93
CA VAL A 143 2.83 11.03 3.58
C VAL A 143 4.05 11.13 2.66
N SER A 144 4.81 12.24 2.69
CA SER A 144 6.06 12.34 1.91
C SER A 144 7.08 11.28 2.30
N SER A 145 7.27 11.01 3.59
CA SER A 145 8.15 9.93 4.05
C SER A 145 7.64 8.54 3.62
N TYR A 146 6.33 8.33 3.65
CA TYR A 146 5.71 7.09 3.20
C TYR A 146 5.89 6.85 1.71
N VAL A 147 5.70 7.90 0.88
CA VAL A 147 5.89 7.84 -0.57
C VAL A 147 7.34 7.50 -0.90
N ASN A 148 8.31 8.12 -0.23
CA ASN A 148 9.72 7.77 -0.42
C ASN A 148 10.01 6.31 -0.04
N PHE A 149 9.45 5.84 1.08
CA PHE A 149 9.62 4.45 1.51
C PHE A 149 9.01 3.45 0.52
N LEU A 150 7.86 3.80 -0.07
CA LEU A 150 7.20 3.02 -1.11
C LEU A 150 8.02 3.02 -2.42
N ASP A 151 8.58 4.16 -2.81
CA ASP A 151 9.45 4.32 -3.98
C ASP A 151 10.73 3.48 -3.84
N ASP A 152 11.40 3.53 -2.68
CA ASP A 152 12.58 2.72 -2.37
C ASP A 152 12.27 1.22 -2.47
N PHE A 153 11.10 0.79 -2.00
CA PHE A 153 10.64 -0.60 -2.10
C PHE A 153 10.44 -1.04 -3.55
N PHE A 154 9.78 -0.22 -4.36
CA PHE A 154 9.52 -0.55 -5.76
C PHE A 154 10.81 -0.62 -6.59
N HIS A 155 11.75 0.29 -6.37
CA HIS A 155 13.06 0.28 -7.04
C HIS A 155 14.01 -0.79 -6.50
N GLY A 156 13.82 -1.23 -5.26
CA GLY A 156 14.61 -2.28 -4.62
C GLY A 156 13.97 -3.66 -4.74
N ALA A 157 13.37 -4.12 -3.65
CA ALA A 157 12.94 -5.50 -3.48
C ALA A 157 11.92 -5.98 -4.53
N TRP A 158 11.00 -5.10 -4.96
CA TRP A 158 10.01 -5.46 -5.98
C TRP A 158 10.65 -5.66 -7.36
N THR A 159 11.50 -4.72 -7.78
CA THR A 159 12.22 -4.82 -9.06
C THR A 159 13.16 -6.02 -9.08
N GLU A 160 13.85 -6.30 -7.97
CA GLU A 160 14.69 -7.50 -7.85
C GLU A 160 13.88 -8.80 -8.00
N TYR A 161 12.69 -8.87 -7.38
CA TYR A 161 11.78 -10.00 -7.54
C TYR A 161 11.33 -10.17 -9.00
N MET A 162 10.88 -9.10 -9.64
CA MET A 162 10.41 -9.13 -11.04
C MET A 162 11.54 -9.52 -12.00
N LYS A 163 12.76 -9.03 -11.76
CA LYS A 163 13.95 -9.43 -12.50
C LYS A 163 14.16 -10.94 -12.40
N TRP A 164 14.26 -11.49 -11.19
CA TRP A 164 14.50 -12.93 -11.03
C TRP A 164 13.37 -13.80 -11.58
N LYS A 165 12.13 -13.33 -11.53
CA LYS A 165 10.99 -14.02 -12.13
C LYS A 165 11.18 -14.16 -13.63
N HIS A 166 11.58 -13.08 -14.31
CA HIS A 166 11.89 -13.08 -15.73
C HIS A 166 13.13 -13.92 -16.08
N GLU A 167 14.20 -13.81 -15.28
CA GLU A 167 15.43 -14.59 -15.48
C GLU A 167 15.18 -16.11 -15.39
N VAL A 168 14.35 -16.54 -14.43
CA VAL A 168 13.98 -17.97 -14.30
C VAL A 168 13.19 -18.44 -15.53
N GLU A 169 12.23 -17.65 -16.01
CA GLU A 169 11.47 -17.99 -17.23
C GLU A 169 12.37 -18.08 -18.46
N SER A 170 13.23 -17.07 -18.65
CA SER A 170 14.18 -17.02 -19.75
C SER A 170 15.15 -18.20 -19.69
N LEU A 171 15.75 -18.46 -18.53
CA LEU A 171 16.71 -19.53 -18.35
C LEU A 171 16.08 -20.89 -18.62
N ALA A 172 14.87 -21.15 -18.08
CA ALA A 172 14.14 -22.39 -18.31
C ALA A 172 13.92 -22.68 -19.80
N ALA A 173 13.58 -21.66 -20.60
CA ALA A 173 13.40 -21.80 -22.04
C ALA A 173 14.70 -22.14 -22.81
N HIS A 174 15.87 -21.78 -22.26
CA HIS A 174 17.16 -22.02 -22.90
C HIS A 174 17.82 -23.34 -22.47
N VAL A 175 17.66 -23.74 -21.20
CA VAL A 175 18.46 -24.85 -20.62
C VAL A 175 17.69 -26.17 -20.52
N LEU A 176 16.37 -26.14 -20.62
CA LEU A 176 15.55 -27.35 -20.54
C LEU A 176 15.35 -27.96 -21.94
N SER A 177 15.28 -29.29 -22.00
CA SER A 177 14.80 -29.97 -23.20
C SER A 177 13.31 -29.68 -23.40
N GLU A 178 12.82 -29.81 -24.64
CA GLU A 178 11.42 -29.51 -24.99
C GLU A 178 10.42 -30.21 -24.05
N PHE A 179 10.62 -31.51 -23.78
CA PHE A 179 9.77 -32.28 -22.88
C PHE A 179 9.77 -31.73 -21.44
N VAL A 180 10.96 -31.51 -20.85
CA VAL A 180 11.09 -31.03 -19.48
C VAL A 180 10.60 -29.58 -19.35
N TYR A 181 10.80 -28.76 -20.39
CA TYR A 181 10.29 -27.40 -20.46
C TYR A 181 8.75 -27.38 -20.41
N HIS A 182 8.07 -28.28 -21.12
CA HIS A 182 6.61 -28.39 -21.05
C HIS A 182 6.10 -28.75 -19.64
N GLU A 183 6.73 -29.71 -18.97
CA GLU A 183 6.37 -30.07 -17.59
C GLU A 183 6.65 -28.92 -16.61
N TRP A 184 7.80 -28.25 -16.77
CA TRP A 184 8.17 -27.08 -15.99
C TRP A 184 7.18 -25.93 -16.21
N ARG A 185 6.78 -25.67 -17.46
CA ARG A 185 5.84 -24.61 -17.82
C ARG A 185 4.45 -24.87 -17.24
N TYR A 186 4.00 -26.13 -17.27
CA TYR A 186 2.74 -26.52 -16.64
C TYR A 186 2.76 -26.19 -15.13
N TRP A 187 3.79 -26.62 -14.41
CA TRP A 187 3.94 -26.28 -12.99
C TRP A 187 4.03 -24.76 -12.76
N TRP A 188 4.81 -24.06 -13.59
CA TRP A 188 5.01 -22.62 -13.49
C TRP A 188 3.69 -21.85 -13.59
N ASP A 189 2.86 -22.18 -14.59
CA ASP A 189 1.61 -21.47 -14.85
C ASP A 189 0.49 -21.86 -13.88
N THR A 190 0.39 -23.16 -13.54
CA THR A 190 -0.74 -23.71 -12.77
C THR A 190 -0.53 -23.72 -11.26
N GLU A 191 0.71 -23.73 -10.78
CA GLU A 191 1.01 -23.77 -9.34
C GLU A 191 1.78 -22.54 -8.89
N PHE A 192 2.97 -22.30 -9.47
CA PHE A 192 3.85 -21.23 -9.02
C PHE A 192 3.20 -19.86 -9.20
N CYS A 193 2.81 -19.50 -10.43
CA CYS A 193 2.20 -18.21 -10.74
C CYS A 193 0.87 -17.98 -10.01
N ILE A 194 0.08 -19.03 -9.75
CA ILE A 194 -1.16 -18.90 -8.97
C ILE A 194 -0.84 -18.57 -7.51
N ASN A 195 0.16 -19.23 -6.93
CA ASN A 195 0.59 -18.95 -5.56
C ASN A 195 1.23 -17.56 -5.43
N MET A 196 1.98 -17.10 -6.43
CA MET A 196 2.58 -15.76 -6.43
C MET A 196 1.53 -14.66 -6.52
N ARG A 197 0.53 -14.82 -7.39
CA ARG A 197 -0.57 -13.85 -7.56
C ARG A 197 -1.30 -13.51 -6.26
N LYS A 198 -1.38 -14.47 -5.31
CA LYS A 198 -2.03 -14.27 -4.00
C LYS A 198 -1.42 -13.12 -3.20
N TRP A 199 -0.11 -12.92 -3.28
CA TRP A 199 0.57 -11.85 -2.55
C TRP A 199 0.99 -10.70 -3.47
N GLU A 200 1.28 -10.96 -4.76
CA GLU A 200 1.56 -9.92 -5.76
C GLU A 200 0.37 -8.94 -5.89
N GLY A 201 -0.87 -9.45 -5.84
CA GLY A 201 -2.07 -8.62 -5.89
C GLY A 201 -2.19 -7.62 -4.73
N CYS A 202 -1.48 -7.86 -3.62
CA CYS A 202 -1.45 -6.93 -2.49
C CYS A 202 -0.71 -5.62 -2.80
N CYS A 203 0.09 -5.56 -3.86
CA CYS A 203 0.76 -4.33 -4.31
C CYS A 203 -0.22 -3.16 -4.49
N ALA A 204 -1.40 -3.43 -5.05
CA ALA A 204 -2.43 -2.43 -5.27
C ALA A 204 -2.99 -1.83 -3.97
N LEU A 205 -2.74 -2.49 -2.83
CA LEU A 205 -3.18 -2.03 -1.51
C LEU A 205 -2.10 -1.20 -0.79
N LEU A 206 -0.86 -1.15 -1.29
CA LEU A 206 0.23 -0.41 -0.66
C LEU A 206 0.08 1.12 -0.68
N PRO A 207 -0.54 1.77 -1.68
CA PRO A 207 -0.68 3.22 -1.67
C PRO A 207 -1.38 3.76 -0.41
N MET A 208 -1.03 4.99 -0.04
CA MET A 208 -1.65 5.67 1.10
C MET A 208 -3.10 6.04 0.75
N PRO A 209 -4.07 5.83 1.65
CA PRO A 209 -5.40 6.42 1.50
C PRO A 209 -5.31 7.94 1.43
N LEU A 210 -6.27 8.53 0.74
CA LEU A 210 -6.43 9.97 0.67
C LEU A 210 -6.71 10.54 2.07
N TRP A 211 -6.42 11.83 2.26
CA TRP A 211 -6.68 12.51 3.52
C TRP A 211 -8.14 12.37 3.96
N GLU A 212 -9.05 12.56 3.01
CA GLU A 212 -10.50 12.46 3.20
C GLU A 212 -10.87 11.06 3.67
N ASP A 213 -10.24 10.03 3.13
CA ASP A 213 -10.48 8.64 3.52
C ASP A 213 -10.00 8.35 4.94
N VAL A 214 -8.86 8.93 5.34
CA VAL A 214 -8.34 8.83 6.70
C VAL A 214 -9.24 9.55 7.70
N ILE A 215 -9.78 10.72 7.34
CA ILE A 215 -10.72 11.47 8.17
C ILE A 215 -12.08 10.78 8.26
N ASP A 216 -12.61 10.26 7.14
CA ASP A 216 -13.85 9.48 7.11
C ASP A 216 -13.73 8.22 7.97
N GLU A 217 -12.62 7.48 7.85
CA GLU A 217 -12.34 6.31 8.69
C GLU A 217 -12.29 6.69 10.18
N LEU A 218 -11.62 7.79 10.52
CA LEU A 218 -11.54 8.28 11.89
C LEU A 218 -12.90 8.76 12.42
N TYR A 219 -13.69 9.44 11.61
CA TYR A 219 -15.04 9.87 11.95
C TYR A 219 -15.92 8.67 12.29
N LEU A 220 -15.95 7.64 11.45
CA LEU A 220 -16.73 6.43 11.68
C LEU A 220 -16.27 5.70 12.96
N MET A 221 -14.96 5.63 13.23
CA MET A 221 -14.45 5.08 14.47
C MET A 221 -14.98 5.84 15.71
N ILE A 222 -15.13 7.16 15.64
CA ILE A 222 -15.66 7.95 16.77
C ILE A 222 -17.16 7.73 16.92
N VAL A 223 -17.92 7.82 15.84
CA VAL A 223 -19.39 7.66 15.85
C VAL A 223 -19.81 6.30 16.40
N ASP A 224 -19.12 5.24 15.97
CA ASP A 224 -19.48 3.89 16.37
C ASP A 224 -19.05 3.56 17.82
N ARG A 225 -17.96 4.17 18.30
CA ARG A 225 -17.23 3.69 19.50
C ARG A 225 -17.27 4.65 20.68
N VAL A 226 -17.76 5.89 20.52
CA VAL A 226 -17.70 6.93 21.58
C VAL A 226 -19.10 7.37 21.99
N GLU A 227 -19.29 7.63 23.28
CA GLU A 227 -20.50 8.24 23.84
C GLU A 227 -20.62 9.70 23.42
N GLU A 228 -21.83 10.16 23.08
CA GLU A 228 -22.09 11.54 22.62
C GLU A 228 -21.09 12.01 21.53
N PRO A 229 -20.97 11.28 20.40
CA PRO A 229 -19.89 11.48 19.44
C PRO A 229 -19.94 12.86 18.77
N ASP A 230 -21.10 13.52 18.71
CA ASP A 230 -21.36 14.74 17.97
C ASP A 230 -20.36 15.86 18.25
N GLN A 231 -19.95 16.05 19.50
CA GLN A 231 -19.02 17.12 19.89
C GLN A 231 -17.62 16.89 19.29
N ILE A 232 -17.13 15.65 19.39
CA ILE A 232 -15.80 15.26 18.88
C ILE A 232 -15.85 15.20 17.36
N ALA A 233 -16.88 14.57 16.80
CA ALA A 233 -17.05 14.35 15.37
C ALA A 233 -17.24 15.66 14.59
N SER A 234 -18.00 16.63 15.13
CA SER A 234 -18.14 17.97 14.54
C SER A 234 -16.82 18.74 14.57
N SER A 235 -16.04 18.61 15.65
CA SER A 235 -14.72 19.22 15.76
C SER A 235 -13.73 18.64 14.74
N LEU A 236 -13.80 17.32 14.53
CA LEU A 236 -13.00 16.60 13.54
C LEU A 236 -13.30 17.10 12.13
N TRP A 237 -14.57 17.16 11.73
CA TRP A 237 -14.98 17.63 10.40
C TRP A 237 -14.63 19.09 10.16
N ARG A 238 -14.79 19.95 11.16
CA ARG A 238 -14.43 21.37 11.03
C ARG A 238 -12.94 21.57 10.75
N ILE A 239 -12.10 20.71 11.31
CA ILE A 239 -10.65 20.78 11.16
C ILE A 239 -10.22 19.99 9.91
N GLY A 240 -10.55 18.70 9.81
CA GLY A 240 -10.17 17.83 8.71
C GLY A 240 -10.83 18.14 7.36
N GLY A 241 -12.10 18.53 7.37
CA GLY A 241 -12.87 18.82 6.14
C GLY A 241 -12.48 20.13 5.45
N ARG A 242 -11.90 21.11 6.17
CA ARG A 242 -11.40 22.35 5.55
C ARG A 242 -10.07 22.16 4.83
N TYR A 243 -9.22 21.24 5.29
CA TYR A 243 -7.90 21.02 4.69
C TYR A 243 -7.93 20.11 3.45
N GLY A 244 -9.02 19.37 3.20
CA GLY A 244 -9.20 18.58 1.98
C GLY A 244 -9.42 19.43 0.72
N GLN A 245 -9.71 20.73 0.84
CA GLN A 245 -9.90 21.64 -0.31
C GLN A 245 -8.67 22.48 -0.65
N GLU A 246 -7.65 22.59 0.23
CA GLU A 246 -6.59 23.59 0.08
C GLU A 246 -5.15 23.03 0.16
N SER A 247 -4.95 21.71 0.21
CA SER A 247 -3.60 21.17 0.47
C SER A 247 -3.31 19.85 -0.26
N LEU A 248 -3.27 19.92 -1.60
CA LEU A 248 -2.55 18.94 -2.41
C LEU A 248 -1.12 19.44 -2.63
N VAL A 249 -0.18 18.89 -1.88
CA VAL A 249 1.25 19.08 -2.13
C VAL A 249 1.64 18.14 -3.26
N LYS A 250 2.10 18.67 -4.40
CA LYS A 250 2.82 17.91 -5.42
C LYS A 250 4.09 17.37 -4.77
N ILE A 251 4.11 16.09 -4.40
CA ILE A 251 5.31 15.44 -3.88
C ILE A 251 6.03 14.83 -5.08
N GLU A 252 7.11 15.47 -5.50
CA GLU A 252 8.00 14.92 -6.52
C GLU A 252 8.90 13.86 -5.88
N SER A 253 8.86 12.63 -6.43
CA SER A 253 9.81 11.58 -6.09
C SER A 253 11.22 11.98 -6.55
N ARG A 254 12.25 11.44 -5.90
CA ARG A 254 13.67 11.63 -6.28
C ARG A 254 13.98 11.20 -7.72
N SER A 255 13.13 10.36 -8.32
CA SER A 255 13.25 9.87 -9.69
C SER A 255 12.64 10.80 -10.76
N GLY A 256 12.04 11.93 -10.37
CA GLY A 256 11.24 12.74 -11.30
C GLY A 256 9.93 12.08 -11.74
N ALA A 257 9.65 10.85 -11.28
CA ALA A 257 8.36 10.20 -11.48
C ALA A 257 7.30 10.91 -10.63
N SER A 258 6.38 11.58 -11.31
CA SER A 258 5.16 12.05 -10.66
C SER A 258 4.25 10.84 -10.43
N LEU A 259 4.23 10.35 -9.19
CA LEU A 259 3.22 9.37 -8.79
C LEU A 259 1.91 10.14 -8.60
N PHE A 260 1.11 10.24 -9.66
CA PHE A 260 -0.22 10.81 -9.61
C PHE A 260 -1.13 9.89 -8.78
N MET A 261 -1.18 10.09 -7.47
CA MET A 261 -2.37 9.72 -6.69
C MET A 261 -3.40 10.84 -6.95
N GLY A 262 -4.54 10.46 -7.52
CA GLY A 262 -5.41 11.36 -8.27
C GLY A 262 -5.70 12.69 -7.58
N LEU A 263 -5.55 13.77 -8.34
CA LEU A 263 -6.42 14.95 -8.41
C LEU A 263 -5.98 15.87 -9.56
N ASP A 264 -6.93 16.26 -10.41
CA ASP A 264 -6.73 17.21 -11.51
C ASP A 264 -6.66 18.66 -11.01
N VAL A 265 -5.59 19.34 -11.47
CA VAL A 265 -5.37 20.74 -11.92
C VAL A 265 -6.16 21.90 -11.26
N VAL A 266 -5.46 22.98 -10.84
CA VAL A 266 -5.43 24.31 -11.53
C VAL A 266 -4.37 25.25 -10.92
N ASN A 267 -3.54 25.78 -11.83
CA ASN A 267 -2.77 27.04 -11.96
C ASN A 267 -2.52 28.03 -10.80
N ASP A 268 -1.37 28.71 -10.99
CA ASP A 268 -0.94 30.05 -10.54
C ASP A 268 -0.23 30.12 -9.17
N VAL A 269 0.98 30.67 -8.99
CA VAL A 269 1.95 31.46 -9.78
C VAL A 269 3.37 31.20 -9.19
N ASP A 270 4.41 31.37 -10.00
CA ASP A 270 5.85 31.44 -9.67
C ASP A 270 6.52 30.19 -9.10
N THR A 271 6.93 29.28 -9.99
CA THR A 271 8.16 28.52 -9.77
C THR A 271 8.83 28.22 -11.10
N GLU A 272 9.97 28.87 -11.35
CA GLU A 272 10.85 28.55 -12.48
C GLU A 272 11.25 27.07 -12.40
N VAL A 273 10.81 26.27 -13.38
CA VAL A 273 11.22 24.88 -13.55
C VAL A 273 12.50 24.87 -14.39
N ASN A 274 13.64 24.68 -13.74
CA ASN A 274 14.89 24.36 -14.43
C ASN A 274 14.88 22.88 -14.82
N VAL A 275 14.55 22.58 -16.07
CA VAL A 275 14.70 21.24 -16.66
C VAL A 275 16.14 21.08 -17.14
N TYR A 276 16.95 20.31 -16.41
CA TYR A 276 18.24 19.84 -16.90
C TYR A 276 18.05 18.48 -17.58
N LEU A 277 18.08 18.46 -18.92
CA LEU A 277 18.24 17.23 -19.68
C LEU A 277 19.70 16.79 -19.61
N ALA A 278 19.95 15.62 -19.03
CA ALA A 278 21.25 14.96 -19.14
C ALA A 278 21.37 14.37 -20.56
N PRO A 279 22.50 14.58 -21.28
CA PRO A 279 22.69 14.04 -22.61
C PRO A 279 23.00 12.55 -22.54
N ASP A 280 22.28 11.74 -23.30
CA ASP A 280 22.60 10.32 -23.48
C ASP A 280 23.83 10.17 -24.38
N ALA A 281 24.75 9.31 -23.93
CA ALA A 281 26.05 9.10 -24.51
C ALA A 281 26.02 7.88 -25.42
N SER A 282 25.65 8.08 -26.69
CA SER A 282 26.00 7.15 -27.76
C SER A 282 26.06 7.82 -29.14
N HIS A 283 27.25 8.38 -29.44
CA HIS A 283 27.88 8.50 -30.77
C HIS A 283 27.43 9.58 -31.79
N PRO A 284 28.30 9.94 -32.77
CA PRO A 284 28.80 11.32 -32.93
C PRO A 284 28.08 12.18 -33.97
N THR A 285 28.25 13.49 -33.78
CA THR A 285 27.92 14.64 -34.63
C THR A 285 27.92 14.40 -36.15
N ARG A 286 26.83 14.83 -36.82
CA ARG A 286 26.91 15.58 -38.09
C ARG A 286 25.57 16.21 -38.51
N GLY A 287 25.61 17.50 -38.82
CA GLY A 287 24.81 18.10 -39.91
C GLY A 287 23.52 18.80 -39.52
N VAL A 288 23.60 20.13 -39.44
CA VAL A 288 22.54 21.15 -39.51
C VAL A 288 21.55 20.86 -40.66
N ASP A 289 20.24 20.94 -40.39
CA ASP A 289 19.33 21.88 -41.07
C ASP A 289 17.96 21.98 -40.37
N GLU A 290 17.45 23.21 -40.35
CA GLU A 290 16.22 23.68 -39.72
C GLU A 290 14.96 23.14 -40.41
N GLY A 291 13.97 22.74 -39.60
CA GLY A 291 12.63 22.40 -40.05
C GLY A 291 11.79 21.90 -38.89
N ASP A 292 10.86 22.73 -38.43
CA ASP A 292 9.86 22.37 -37.43
C ASP A 292 9.00 21.19 -37.93
N GLU A 293 9.36 19.98 -37.51
CA GLU A 293 8.45 18.83 -37.50
C GLU A 293 7.98 18.59 -36.06
N GLU A 294 6.70 18.87 -35.85
CA GLU A 294 5.94 18.51 -34.67
C GLU A 294 5.88 16.97 -34.56
N ILE A 295 6.86 16.38 -33.86
CA ILE A 295 6.85 14.94 -33.56
C ILE A 295 5.84 14.70 -32.45
N HIS A 296 4.63 14.28 -32.83
CA HIS A 296 3.69 13.61 -31.93
C HIS A 296 4.31 12.30 -31.42
N VAL A 297 4.92 12.35 -30.23
CA VAL A 297 5.25 11.14 -29.47
C VAL A 297 4.01 10.75 -28.66
N CYS A 298 3.22 9.83 -29.20
CA CYS A 298 2.25 9.08 -28.41
C CYS A 298 3.00 8.24 -27.36
N LEU A 299 2.94 8.65 -26.10
CA LEU A 299 3.29 7.78 -24.98
C LEU A 299 2.12 6.81 -24.77
N ASP A 300 2.34 5.55 -25.16
CA ASP A 300 1.40 4.45 -24.96
C ASP A 300 1.25 4.13 -23.47
N VAL A 301 0.10 4.47 -22.90
CA VAL A 301 -0.27 4.31 -21.48
C VAL A 301 -0.69 2.86 -21.18
N ARG A 302 0.16 1.88 -21.50
CA ARG A 302 -0.19 0.45 -21.39
C ARG A 302 0.42 -0.36 -20.25
N THR A 303 1.14 0.26 -19.33
CA THR A 303 1.76 -0.51 -18.22
C THR A 303 1.05 -0.37 -16.86
N ILE A 304 -0.14 0.25 -16.80
CA ILE A 304 -0.95 0.28 -15.56
C ILE A 304 -2.30 -0.45 -15.71
N ASP A 305 -2.65 -0.99 -16.89
CA ASP A 305 -3.95 -1.66 -17.12
C ASP A 305 -3.86 -3.19 -17.31
N PHE A 306 -2.80 -3.85 -16.82
CA PHE A 306 -2.68 -5.32 -16.96
C PHE A 306 -3.05 -6.12 -15.70
N ALA A 307 -3.57 -5.49 -14.64
CA ALA A 307 -3.95 -6.21 -13.41
C ALA A 307 -5.46 -6.52 -13.29
N LEU A 308 -6.31 -6.13 -14.26
CA LEU A 308 -7.76 -6.32 -14.14
C LEU A 308 -8.49 -6.90 -15.38
N ARG A 309 -7.79 -7.42 -16.39
CA ARG A 309 -8.44 -8.25 -17.42
C ARG A 309 -7.61 -9.49 -17.75
N VAL A 310 -8.27 -10.64 -17.56
CA VAL A 310 -7.85 -12.05 -17.70
C VAL A 310 -7.20 -12.66 -16.46
#